data_AF-A0A975BLP5-F1
#
_entry.id   AF-A0A975BLP5-F1
#
_cell.length_a   1.000
_cell.length_b   1.000
_cell.length_c   1.000
_cell.angle_alpha   90.00
_cell.angle_beta   90.00
_cell.angle_gamma   90.00
#
_symmetry.space_group_name_H-M   'P 1'
#
loop_
_entity.id
_entity.type
_entity.pdbx_description
1 polymer ?
#
loop_
_entity_poly.entity_id
_entity_poly.type
_entity_poly.pdbx_seq_one_letter_code
_entity_poly.pdbx_strand_id
1 'polypeptide(L)'
;MAEHKDIQEPEDYTEADYMEFERKLFSPLVQKSELEDICMTLAHLPTKQAQDILIRFRESRRASEVEWLDCAVEEGDFLYLSPTNEQEERDYLALKVMQEMWDETIELQVKHDEVRLELDMLEIRYEAIKSLVKKGEIEETEAIGLENYKIFRTSEMETLARDISVKEKIFDQIKASIRTAKYKEVDPTSMRHVHFT
;
A
#
# COMPACT_ATOMS: atom_id res chain seq x y z
N MET A 1 -30.83 -1.05 -10.36
CA MET A 1 -29.57 -0.31 -10.15
C MET A 1 -29.93 0.88 -9.31
N ALA A 2 -29.24 1.10 -8.19
CA ALA A 2 -29.40 2.34 -7.44
C ALA A 2 -29.07 3.54 -8.33
N GLU A 3 -29.84 4.62 -8.19
CA GLU A 3 -29.51 5.89 -8.84
C GLU A 3 -28.29 6.48 -8.15
N HIS A 4 -27.36 7.03 -8.93
CA HIS A 4 -26.21 7.75 -8.41
C HIS A 4 -26.70 8.99 -7.65
N LYS A 5 -26.18 9.21 -6.44
CA LYS A 5 -26.51 10.39 -5.63
C LYS A 5 -25.49 11.49 -5.85
N ASP A 6 -25.86 12.73 -5.60
CA ASP A 6 -24.88 13.82 -5.50
C ASP A 6 -24.04 13.64 -4.23
N ILE A 7 -22.89 14.34 -4.15
CA ILE A 7 -22.11 14.44 -2.90
C ILE A 7 -23.03 14.95 -1.78
N GLN A 8 -22.97 14.28 -0.63
CA GLN A 8 -23.82 14.56 0.52
C GLN A 8 -23.12 15.52 1.48
N GLU A 9 -23.88 16.47 2.04
CA GLU A 9 -23.35 17.41 3.03
C GLU A 9 -23.28 16.72 4.41
N PRO A 10 -22.10 16.62 5.06
CA PRO A 10 -21.96 15.97 6.36
C PRO A 10 -22.86 16.53 7.46
N GLU A 11 -23.22 17.80 7.36
CA GLU A 11 -24.04 18.55 8.33
C GLU A 11 -25.49 18.08 8.39
N ASP A 12 -25.96 17.43 7.33
CA ASP A 12 -27.31 16.86 7.23
C ASP A 12 -27.46 15.53 7.97
N TYR A 13 -26.34 14.97 8.48
CA TYR A 13 -26.30 13.64 9.08
C TYR A 13 -25.85 13.71 10.54
N THR A 14 -26.65 13.11 11.41
CA THR A 14 -26.38 13.01 12.84
C THR A 14 -25.76 11.66 13.19
N GLU A 15 -25.21 11.55 14.41
CA GLU A 15 -24.73 10.27 14.94
C GLU A 15 -25.80 9.17 14.89
N ALA A 16 -27.06 9.53 15.11
CA ALA A 16 -28.17 8.58 15.05
C ALA A 16 -28.38 8.02 13.64
N ASP A 17 -28.11 8.81 12.60
CA ASP A 17 -28.21 8.37 11.21
C ASP A 17 -27.11 7.35 10.88
N TYR A 18 -25.87 7.60 11.31
CA TYR A 18 -24.77 6.65 11.17
C TYR A 18 -25.04 5.32 11.90
N MET A 19 -25.57 5.39 13.13
CA MET A 19 -25.98 4.20 13.88
C MET A 19 -27.09 3.43 13.16
N GLU A 20 -28.04 4.13 12.55
CA GLU A 20 -29.13 3.52 11.79
C GLU A 20 -28.62 2.88 10.51
N PHE A 21 -27.70 3.50 9.77
CA PHE A 21 -27.05 2.91 8.61
C PHE A 21 -26.34 1.61 8.97
N GLU A 22 -25.51 1.64 10.02
CA GLU A 22 -24.82 0.44 10.49
C GLU A 22 -25.83 -0.65 10.89
N ARG A 23 -26.83 -0.31 11.71
CA ARG A 23 -27.87 -1.27 12.13
C ARG A 23 -28.56 -1.93 10.92
N LYS A 24 -28.86 -1.16 9.88
CA LYS A 24 -29.52 -1.67 8.68
C LYS A 24 -28.60 -2.53 7.82
N LEU A 25 -27.36 -2.10 7.58
CA LEU A 25 -26.38 -2.84 6.77
C LEU A 25 -26.17 -4.27 7.30
N PHE A 26 -26.04 -4.41 8.62
CA PHE A 26 -25.80 -5.70 9.26
C PHE A 26 -27.08 -6.49 9.61
N SER A 27 -28.27 -5.94 9.33
CA SER A 27 -29.55 -6.62 9.63
C SER A 27 -29.96 -7.55 8.50
N PRO A 28 -30.16 -8.87 8.74
CA PRO A 28 -30.55 -9.82 7.70
C PRO A 28 -31.96 -9.57 7.12
N LEU A 29 -32.72 -8.63 7.69
CA LEU A 29 -34.08 -8.29 7.27
C LEU A 29 -34.13 -7.15 6.25
N VAL A 30 -33.01 -6.44 6.05
CA VAL A 30 -32.92 -5.32 5.12
C VAL A 30 -32.72 -5.83 3.70
N GLN A 31 -33.50 -5.32 2.76
CA GLN A 31 -33.47 -5.76 1.36
C GLN A 31 -32.24 -5.19 0.62
N LYS A 32 -31.78 -5.90 -0.42
CA LYS A 32 -30.64 -5.48 -1.26
C LYS A 32 -30.73 -4.02 -1.72
N SER A 33 -31.90 -3.57 -2.19
CA SER A 33 -32.06 -2.19 -2.67
C SER A 33 -31.82 -1.13 -1.60
N GLU A 34 -32.16 -1.44 -0.34
CA GLU A 34 -31.91 -0.54 0.78
C GLU A 34 -30.44 -0.58 1.21
N LEU A 35 -29.77 -1.74 1.11
CA LEU A 35 -28.32 -1.80 1.27
C LEU A 35 -27.59 -0.96 0.22
N GLU A 36 -27.98 -1.12 -1.04
CA GLU A 36 -27.45 -0.33 -2.16
C GLU A 36 -27.65 1.17 -1.91
N ASP A 37 -28.83 1.60 -1.47
CA ASP A 37 -29.09 3.01 -1.16
C ASP A 37 -28.22 3.56 -0.01
N ILE A 38 -28.02 2.77 1.04
CA ILE A 38 -27.15 3.13 2.17
C ILE A 38 -25.69 3.21 1.73
N CYS A 39 -25.20 2.21 0.99
CA CYS A 39 -23.82 2.20 0.47
C CYS A 39 -23.55 3.42 -0.42
N MET A 40 -24.51 3.80 -1.28
CA MET A 40 -24.40 4.98 -2.14
C MET A 40 -24.31 6.26 -1.30
N THR A 41 -25.16 6.38 -0.28
CA THR A 41 -25.16 7.52 0.65
C THR A 41 -23.84 7.64 1.39
N LEU A 42 -23.33 6.53 1.94
CA LEU A 42 -22.07 6.52 2.68
C LEU A 42 -20.87 6.82 1.77
N ALA A 43 -20.87 6.34 0.52
CA ALA A 43 -19.81 6.64 -0.44
C ALA A 43 -19.73 8.15 -0.72
N HIS A 44 -20.88 8.81 -0.79
CA HIS A 44 -20.99 10.25 -1.05
C HIS A 44 -20.87 11.11 0.20
N LEU A 45 -20.65 10.53 1.38
CA LEU A 45 -20.43 11.24 2.64
C LEU A 45 -18.92 11.32 2.93
N PRO A 46 -18.27 12.49 2.78
CA PRO A 46 -16.82 12.65 2.97
C PRO A 46 -16.45 12.72 4.46
N THR A 47 -16.89 11.76 5.26
CA THR A 47 -16.59 11.66 6.69
C THR A 47 -15.89 10.34 7.02
N LYS A 48 -15.02 10.39 8.03
CA LYS A 48 -14.33 9.19 8.51
C LYS A 48 -15.32 8.09 8.93
N GLN A 49 -16.39 8.49 9.60
CA GLN A 49 -17.40 7.57 10.11
C GLN A 49 -18.12 6.83 8.98
N ALA A 50 -18.42 7.51 7.87
CA ALA A 50 -19.01 6.87 6.69
C ALA A 50 -18.06 5.82 6.10
N GLN A 51 -16.79 6.17 5.94
CA GLN A 51 -15.77 5.26 5.40
C GLN A 51 -15.53 4.06 6.33
N ASP A 52 -15.44 4.29 7.64
CA ASP A 52 -15.30 3.24 8.63
C ASP A 52 -16.49 2.24 8.58
N ILE A 53 -17.71 2.71 8.33
CA ILE A 53 -18.89 1.84 8.18
C ILE A 53 -18.82 1.04 6.88
N LEU A 54 -18.47 1.67 5.75
CA LEU A 54 -18.32 0.99 4.46
C LEU A 54 -17.26 -0.11 4.50
N ILE A 55 -16.10 0.18 5.09
CA ILE A 55 -15.01 -0.79 5.26
C ILE A 55 -15.49 -1.98 6.11
N ARG A 56 -16.16 -1.73 7.25
CA ARG A 56 -16.73 -2.81 8.06
C ARG A 56 -17.77 -3.64 7.29
N PHE A 57 -18.59 -2.99 6.47
CA PHE A 57 -19.60 -3.69 5.67
C PHE A 57 -18.99 -4.54 4.56
N ARG A 58 -17.89 -4.07 3.94
CA ARG A 58 -17.10 -4.81 2.94
C ARG A 58 -16.54 -6.13 3.49
N GLU A 59 -16.18 -6.18 4.76
CA GLU A 59 -15.72 -7.39 5.44
C GLU A 59 -16.86 -8.31 5.90
N SER A 60 -18.11 -7.90 5.73
CA SER A 60 -19.28 -8.63 6.19
C SER A 60 -19.69 -9.76 5.25
N ARG A 61 -20.46 -10.72 5.78
CA ARG A 61 -21.06 -11.80 4.96
C ARG A 61 -22.04 -11.30 3.89
N ARG A 62 -22.53 -10.07 4.03
CA ARG A 62 -23.53 -9.46 3.15
C ARG A 62 -22.90 -8.56 2.09
N ALA A 63 -21.58 -8.35 2.12
CA ALA A 63 -20.87 -7.51 1.15
C ALA A 63 -21.21 -7.88 -0.30
N SER A 64 -21.28 -9.19 -0.61
CA SER A 64 -21.61 -9.69 -1.94
C SER A 64 -23.04 -9.37 -2.44
N GLU A 65 -23.93 -8.88 -1.56
CA GLU A 65 -25.27 -8.44 -1.98
C GLU A 65 -25.21 -7.11 -2.75
N VAL A 66 -24.19 -6.28 -2.50
CA VAL A 66 -23.94 -5.01 -3.18
C VAL A 66 -22.75 -5.18 -4.13
N GLU A 67 -23.05 -5.47 -5.40
CA GLU A 67 -22.06 -5.86 -6.42
C GLU A 67 -21.01 -4.79 -6.72
N TRP A 68 -21.31 -3.52 -6.41
CA TRP A 68 -20.46 -2.36 -6.65
C TRP A 68 -19.88 -1.79 -5.34
N LEU A 69 -19.92 -2.55 -4.23
CA LEU A 69 -19.44 -2.09 -2.93
C LEU A 69 -17.96 -1.66 -2.95
N ASP A 70 -17.10 -2.37 -3.70
CA ASP A 70 -15.70 -1.98 -3.83
C ASP A 70 -15.56 -0.59 -4.47
N CYS A 71 -16.35 -0.29 -5.51
CA CYS A 71 -16.38 1.05 -6.11
C CYS A 71 -16.89 2.11 -5.12
N ALA A 72 -17.90 1.78 -4.31
CA ALA A 72 -18.43 2.68 -3.29
C ALA A 72 -17.38 3.06 -2.23
N VAL A 73 -16.57 2.08 -1.82
CA VAL A 73 -15.46 2.29 -0.87
C VAL A 73 -14.38 3.17 -1.51
N GLU A 74 -13.98 2.87 -2.75
CA GLU A 74 -12.95 3.65 -3.47
C GLU A 74 -13.39 5.10 -3.70
N GLU A 75 -14.65 5.32 -4.09
CA GLU A 75 -15.22 6.65 -4.27
C GLU A 75 -15.30 7.42 -2.94
N GLY A 76 -15.74 6.75 -1.88
CA GLY A 76 -15.80 7.35 -0.54
C GLY A 76 -14.43 7.75 -0.01
N ASP A 77 -13.42 6.89 -0.16
CA ASP A 77 -12.04 7.21 0.19
C ASP A 77 -11.53 8.41 -0.63
N PHE A 78 -11.81 8.46 -1.93
CA PHE A 78 -11.43 9.59 -2.77
C PHE A 78 -12.08 10.91 -2.30
N LEU A 79 -13.38 10.91 -2.03
CA LEU A 79 -14.10 12.10 -1.57
C LEU A 79 -13.63 12.55 -0.17
N TYR A 80 -13.42 11.61 0.76
CA TYR A 80 -12.91 11.91 2.10
C TYR A 80 -11.49 12.51 2.06
N LEU A 81 -10.62 11.93 1.21
CA LEU A 81 -9.23 12.35 1.08
C LEU A 81 -9.04 13.56 0.17
N SER A 82 -10.07 14.02 -0.52
CA SER A 82 -9.97 15.21 -1.37
C SER A 82 -9.55 16.43 -0.53
N PRO A 83 -8.51 17.18 -0.95
CA PRO A 83 -8.04 18.34 -0.21
C PRO A 83 -8.97 19.54 -0.39
N THR A 84 -9.22 20.26 0.70
CA THR A 84 -10.10 21.44 0.73
C THR A 84 -9.36 22.75 0.98
N ASN A 85 -8.06 22.66 1.27
CA ASN A 85 -7.19 23.79 1.56
C ASN A 85 -5.71 23.46 1.24
N GLU A 86 -4.85 24.47 1.23
CA GLU A 86 -3.43 24.32 0.86
C GLU A 86 -2.64 23.34 1.75
N GLN A 87 -2.95 23.30 3.06
CA GLN A 87 -2.28 22.37 3.98
C GLN A 87 -2.71 20.93 3.69
N GLU A 88 -3.98 20.71 3.36
CA GLU A 88 -4.47 19.41 2.95
C GLU A 88 -3.91 18.96 1.60
N GLU A 89 -3.79 19.88 0.64
CA GLU A 89 -3.18 19.59 -0.67
C GLU A 89 -1.73 19.13 -0.50
N ARG A 90 -0.96 19.84 0.34
CA ARG A 90 0.41 19.44 0.66
C ARG A 90 0.49 18.06 1.31
N ASP A 91 -0.36 17.78 2.28
CA ASP A 91 -0.36 16.49 2.97
C ASP A 91 -0.84 15.35 2.03
N TYR A 92 -1.78 15.63 1.13
CA TYR A 92 -2.25 14.70 0.10
C TYR A 92 -1.13 14.37 -0.91
N LEU A 93 -0.37 15.38 -1.35
CA LEU A 93 0.84 15.18 -2.16
C LEU A 93 1.91 14.40 -1.41
N ALA A 94 2.07 14.62 -0.11
CA ALA A 94 3.00 13.85 0.72
C ALA A 94 2.64 12.36 0.72
N LEU A 95 1.36 12.00 0.80
CA LEU A 95 0.90 10.62 0.65
C LEU A 95 1.26 10.03 -0.72
N LYS A 96 1.14 10.81 -1.80
CA LYS A 96 1.53 10.36 -3.15
C LYS A 96 3.03 10.08 -3.24
N VAL A 97 3.87 10.99 -2.73
CA VAL A 97 5.32 10.78 -2.70
C VAL A 97 5.68 9.55 -1.87
N MET A 98 5.02 9.36 -0.72
CA MET A 98 5.21 8.16 0.10
C MET A 98 4.86 6.87 -0.67
N GLN A 99 3.79 6.88 -1.46
CA GLN A 99 3.39 5.74 -2.30
C GLN A 99 4.45 5.39 -3.34
N GLU A 100 4.98 6.38 -4.06
CA GLU A 100 6.02 6.16 -5.06
C GLU A 100 7.30 5.61 -4.42
N MET A 101 7.70 6.18 -3.26
CA MET A 101 8.85 5.70 -2.50
C MET A 101 8.67 4.27 -1.97
N TRP A 102 7.46 3.91 -1.57
CA TRP A 102 7.14 2.56 -1.12
C TRP A 102 7.32 1.55 -2.26
N ASP A 103 6.81 1.86 -3.46
CA ASP A 103 6.94 1.00 -4.63
C ASP A 103 8.42 0.84 -5.04
N GLU A 104 9.18 1.93 -5.07
CA GLU A 104 10.63 1.88 -5.32
C GLU A 104 11.38 1.04 -4.27
N THR A 105 10.96 1.11 -3.00
CA THR A 105 11.58 0.33 -1.91
C THR A 105 11.33 -1.16 -2.10
N ILE A 106 10.12 -1.55 -2.52
CA ILE A 106 9.79 -2.94 -2.87
C ILE A 106 10.67 -3.41 -4.03
N GLU A 107 10.83 -2.62 -5.08
CA GLU A 107 11.71 -3.00 -6.21
C GLU A 107 13.16 -3.21 -5.79
N LEU A 108 13.68 -2.36 -4.90
CA LEU A 108 15.03 -2.52 -4.34
C LEU A 108 15.15 -3.77 -3.46
N GLN A 109 14.13 -4.09 -2.66
CA GLN A 109 14.09 -5.30 -1.84
C GLN A 109 14.11 -6.56 -2.72
N VAL A 110 13.36 -6.58 -3.83
CA VAL A 110 13.39 -7.67 -4.80
C VAL A 110 14.81 -7.86 -5.37
N LYS A 111 15.44 -6.78 -5.83
CA LYS A 111 16.82 -6.83 -6.34
C LYS A 111 17.82 -7.30 -5.28
N HIS A 112 17.67 -6.84 -4.04
CA HIS A 112 18.52 -7.27 -2.93
C HIS A 112 18.39 -8.78 -2.68
N ASP A 113 17.17 -9.30 -2.70
CA ASP A 113 16.91 -10.73 -2.52
C ASP A 113 17.46 -11.59 -3.69
N GLU A 114 17.40 -11.08 -4.92
CA GLU A 114 18.02 -11.70 -6.09
C GLU A 114 19.56 -11.78 -5.94
N VAL A 115 20.20 -10.68 -5.55
CA VAL A 115 21.66 -10.64 -5.30
C VAL A 115 22.05 -11.60 -4.17
N ARG A 116 21.25 -11.66 -3.09
CA ARG A 116 21.48 -12.59 -1.98
C ARG A 116 21.44 -14.04 -2.45
N LEU A 117 20.41 -14.42 -3.20
CA LEU A 117 20.29 -15.78 -3.74
C LEU A 117 21.48 -16.12 -4.65
N GLU A 118 21.92 -15.17 -5.47
CA GLU A 118 23.09 -15.37 -6.31
C GLU A 118 24.37 -15.56 -5.49
N LEU A 119 24.59 -14.77 -4.43
CA LEU A 119 25.72 -14.94 -3.52
C LEU A 119 25.72 -16.33 -2.87
N ASP A 120 24.55 -16.82 -2.42
CA ASP A 120 24.41 -18.18 -1.88
C ASP A 120 24.82 -19.23 -2.92
N MET A 121 24.39 -19.07 -4.17
CA MET A 121 24.78 -19.95 -5.27
C MET A 121 26.28 -19.87 -5.59
N LEU A 122 26.86 -18.67 -5.54
CA LEU A 122 28.29 -18.45 -5.76
C LEU A 122 29.14 -19.08 -4.65
N GLU A 123 28.68 -19.05 -3.40
CA GLU A 123 29.37 -19.71 -2.29
C GLU A 123 29.46 -21.22 -2.53
N ILE A 124 28.35 -21.87 -2.88
CA ILE A 124 28.31 -23.30 -3.19
C ILE A 124 29.28 -23.64 -4.34
N ARG A 125 29.29 -22.83 -5.40
CA ARG A 125 30.21 -23.01 -6.54
C ARG A 125 31.67 -22.83 -6.13
N TYR A 126 31.95 -21.84 -5.28
CA TYR A 126 33.28 -21.53 -4.79
C TYR A 126 33.84 -22.66 -3.94
N GLU A 127 33.04 -23.24 -3.05
CA GLU A 127 33.44 -24.41 -2.26
C GLU A 127 33.77 -25.62 -3.15
N ALA A 128 32.96 -25.86 -4.19
CA ALA A 128 33.21 -26.93 -5.14
C ALA A 128 34.52 -26.72 -5.93
N ILE A 129 34.73 -25.53 -6.47
CA ILE A 129 35.97 -25.15 -7.19
C ILE A 129 37.18 -25.28 -6.27
N LYS A 130 37.11 -24.77 -5.04
CA LYS A 130 38.18 -24.87 -4.05
C LYS A 130 38.55 -26.32 -3.73
N SER A 131 37.58 -27.23 -3.73
CA SER A 131 37.82 -28.67 -3.58
C SER A 131 38.55 -29.27 -4.78
N LEU A 132 38.17 -28.90 -6.01
CA LEU A 132 38.84 -29.36 -7.24
C LEU A 132 40.26 -28.81 -7.37
N VAL A 133 40.50 -27.54 -7.02
CA VAL A 133 41.84 -26.94 -6.96
C VAL A 133 42.74 -27.72 -6.01
N LYS A 134 42.24 -28.08 -4.81
CA LYS A 134 43.00 -28.89 -3.83
C LYS A 134 43.38 -30.28 -4.36
N LYS A 135 42.58 -30.83 -5.28
CA LYS A 135 42.86 -32.12 -5.94
C LYS A 135 43.77 -31.96 -7.17
N GLY A 136 44.10 -30.73 -7.57
CA GLY A 136 44.87 -30.45 -8.77
C GLY A 136 44.10 -30.70 -10.07
N GLU A 137 42.77 -30.77 -10.00
CA GLU A 137 41.91 -31.04 -11.17
C GLU A 137 41.63 -29.78 -12.00
N ILE A 138 41.74 -28.59 -11.39
CA ILE A 138 41.57 -27.27 -12.04
C ILE A 138 42.59 -26.26 -11.49
N GLU A 139 42.81 -25.17 -12.22
CA GLU A 139 43.73 -24.09 -11.84
C GLU A 139 43.17 -23.19 -10.72
N GLU A 140 44.06 -22.64 -9.89
CA GLU A 140 43.70 -21.72 -8.81
C GLU A 140 43.09 -20.39 -9.30
N THR A 141 43.43 -19.99 -10.53
CA THR A 141 42.89 -18.80 -11.21
C THR A 141 41.37 -18.83 -11.32
N GLU A 142 40.77 -20.00 -11.48
CA GLU A 142 39.30 -20.20 -11.50
C GLU A 142 38.66 -19.83 -10.16
N ALA A 143 39.32 -20.17 -9.03
CA ALA A 143 38.84 -19.81 -7.69
C ALA A 143 38.94 -18.29 -7.43
N ILE A 144 40.02 -17.66 -7.92
CA ILE A 144 40.25 -16.21 -7.78
C ILE A 144 39.20 -15.42 -8.54
N GLY A 145 38.87 -15.83 -9.77
CA GLY A 145 37.83 -15.18 -10.58
C GLY A 145 36.48 -15.15 -9.87
N LEU A 146 36.09 -16.28 -9.27
CA LEU A 146 34.83 -16.40 -8.55
C LEU A 146 34.81 -15.60 -7.24
N GLU A 147 35.92 -15.58 -6.50
CA GLU A 147 36.05 -14.78 -5.27
C GLU A 147 35.92 -13.27 -5.57
N ASN A 148 36.55 -12.79 -6.64
CA ASN A 148 36.41 -11.39 -7.06
C ASN A 148 34.96 -11.04 -7.43
N TYR A 149 34.25 -11.95 -8.10
CA TYR A 149 32.85 -11.76 -8.43
C TYR A 149 31.96 -11.73 -7.19
N LYS A 150 32.22 -12.60 -6.19
CA LYS A 150 31.54 -12.55 -4.89
C LYS A 150 31.74 -11.20 -4.20
N ILE A 151 32.97 -10.69 -4.14
CA ILE A 151 33.27 -9.38 -3.54
C ILE A 151 32.43 -8.27 -4.21
N PHE A 152 32.35 -8.28 -5.54
CA PHE A 152 31.54 -7.32 -6.29
C PHE A 152 30.05 -7.42 -5.90
N ARG A 153 29.47 -8.63 -5.91
CA ARG A 153 28.05 -8.84 -5.57
C ARG A 153 27.74 -8.51 -4.10
N THR A 154 28.67 -8.77 -3.18
CA THR A 154 28.53 -8.34 -1.77
C THR A 154 28.46 -6.82 -1.66
N SER A 155 29.33 -6.09 -2.37
CA SER A 155 29.32 -4.62 -2.36
C SER A 155 28.03 -4.03 -2.96
N GLU A 156 27.48 -4.68 -3.98
CA GLU A 156 26.19 -4.33 -4.56
C GLU A 156 25.04 -4.55 -3.57
N MET A 157 25.03 -5.70 -2.88
CA MET A 157 24.03 -6.00 -1.84
C MET A 157 24.07 -4.98 -0.70
N GLU A 158 25.26 -4.61 -0.22
CA GLU A 158 25.43 -3.57 0.80
C GLU A 158 24.93 -2.20 0.34
N THR A 159 25.10 -1.88 -0.95
CA THR A 159 24.59 -0.64 -1.53
C THR A 159 23.07 -0.63 -1.59
N LEU A 160 22.45 -1.72 -2.06
CA LEU A 160 21.00 -1.87 -2.07
C LEU A 160 20.41 -1.76 -0.66
N ALA A 161 21.02 -2.43 0.33
CA ALA A 161 20.58 -2.35 1.72
C ALA A 161 20.67 -0.93 2.29
N ARG A 162 21.71 -0.18 1.92
CA ARG A 162 21.85 1.24 2.29
C ARG A 162 20.76 2.08 1.65
N ASP A 163 20.49 1.90 0.37
CA ASP A 163 19.50 2.68 -0.38
C ASP A 163 18.08 2.44 0.15
N ILE A 164 17.73 1.18 0.44
CA ILE A 164 16.49 0.80 1.14
C ILE A 164 16.39 1.56 2.47
N SER A 165 17.43 1.46 3.31
CA SER A 165 17.41 2.11 4.64
C SER A 165 17.29 3.63 4.57
N VAL A 166 17.89 4.27 3.56
CA VAL A 166 17.76 5.73 3.36
C VAL A 166 16.33 6.08 2.95
N LYS A 167 15.74 5.32 2.02
CA LYS A 167 14.35 5.54 1.58
C LYS A 167 13.35 5.35 2.72
N GLU A 168 13.50 4.30 3.54
CA GLU A 168 12.65 4.07 4.71
C GLU A 168 12.70 5.25 5.70
N LYS A 169 13.89 5.80 5.98
CA LYS A 169 14.03 6.97 6.86
C LYS A 169 13.38 8.23 6.28
N ILE A 170 13.51 8.44 4.97
CA ILE A 170 12.86 9.56 4.30
C ILE A 170 11.33 9.38 4.35
N PHE A 171 10.84 8.17 4.08
CA PHE A 171 9.43 7.82 4.18
C PHE A 171 8.87 8.13 5.58
N ASP A 172 9.56 7.70 6.63
CA ASP A 172 9.17 8.00 8.02
C ASP A 172 9.15 9.52 8.30
N GLN A 173 10.12 10.25 7.77
CA GLN A 173 10.20 11.70 7.93
C GLN A 173 9.07 12.44 7.19
N ILE A 174 8.67 11.95 6.01
CA ILE A 174 7.52 12.48 5.26
C ILE A 174 6.24 12.18 6.03
N LYS A 175 6.05 10.94 6.51
CA LYS A 175 4.90 10.55 7.33
C LYS A 175 4.76 11.42 8.57
N ALA A 176 5.87 11.68 9.26
CA ALA A 176 5.89 12.57 10.44
C ALA A 176 5.59 14.04 10.11
N SER A 177 5.75 14.47 8.85
CA SER A 177 5.48 15.84 8.41
C SER A 177 4.00 16.12 8.12
N ILE A 178 3.19 15.07 7.93
CA ILE A 178 1.75 15.17 7.68
C ILE A 178 1.04 15.76 8.91
N ARG A 179 0.35 16.89 8.71
CA ARG A 179 -0.28 17.63 9.81
C ARG A 179 -1.75 17.29 9.97
N THR A 180 -2.46 17.14 8.87
CA THR A 180 -3.89 16.92 8.84
C THR A 180 -4.23 15.51 9.34
N ALA A 181 -5.13 15.43 10.31
CA ALA A 181 -5.45 14.17 11.00
C ALA A 181 -5.96 13.08 10.04
N LYS A 182 -6.76 13.43 9.03
CA LYS A 182 -7.34 12.46 8.09
C LYS A 182 -6.30 11.69 7.26
N TYR A 183 -5.11 12.24 7.06
CA TYR A 183 -4.05 11.64 6.25
C TYR A 183 -3.04 10.81 7.04
N LYS A 184 -3.01 10.90 8.38
CA LYS A 184 -1.92 10.31 9.19
C LYS A 184 -1.87 8.79 9.16
N GLU A 185 -3.03 8.16 9.05
CA GLU A 185 -3.21 6.71 9.11
C GLU A 185 -3.56 6.12 7.74
N VAL A 186 -3.51 6.93 6.68
CA VAL A 186 -3.80 6.46 5.32
C VAL A 186 -2.66 5.56 4.86
N ASP A 187 -3.01 4.37 4.37
CA ASP A 187 -2.07 3.51 3.66
C ASP A 187 -1.69 4.19 2.33
N PRO A 188 -0.40 4.51 2.10
CA PRO A 188 0.01 5.17 0.86
C PRO A 188 -0.36 4.37 -0.40
N THR A 189 -0.53 3.05 -0.32
CA THR A 189 -0.94 2.24 -1.49
C THR A 189 -2.32 2.64 -2.04
N SER A 190 -3.19 3.25 -1.23
CA SER A 190 -4.46 3.84 -1.69
C SER A 190 -4.27 4.94 -2.74
N MET A 191 -3.09 5.59 -2.76
CA MET A 191 -2.76 6.66 -3.69
C MET A 191 -2.32 6.16 -5.08
N ARG A 192 -2.19 4.84 -5.29
CA ARG A 192 -1.77 4.27 -6.59
C ARG A 192 -2.73 4.61 -7.73
N HIS A 193 -4.03 4.76 -7.42
CA HIS A 193 -5.08 5.07 -8.40
C HIS A 193 -5.31 6.58 -8.59
N VAL A 194 -4.61 7.40 -7.80
CA VAL A 194 -4.68 8.86 -7.90
C VAL A 194 -3.61 9.33 -8.88
N HIS A 195 -4.07 9.96 -9.97
CA HIS A 195 -3.20 10.59 -10.98
C HIS A 195 -3.40 12.10 -10.96
N PHE A 196 -2.31 12.83 -10.71
CA PHE A 196 -2.29 14.28 -10.90
C PHE A 196 -1.92 14.57 -12.35
N THR A 197 -2.80 15.28 -13.07
CA THR A 197 -2.57 15.79 -14.43
C THR A 197 -1.94 17.16 -14.40
#